data_AF-A0A0E0IRA9-F1
#
_entry.id   AF-A0A0E0IRA9-F1
#
_cell.length_a   1.000
_cell.length_b   1.000
_cell.length_c   1.000
_cell.angle_alpha   90.00
_cell.angle_beta   90.00
_cell.angle_gamma   90.00
#
_symmetry.space_group_name_H-M   'P 1'
#
loop_
_entity.id
_entity.type
_entity.pdbx_description
1 polymer ?
#
loop_
_entity_poly.entity_id
_entity_poly.type
_entity_poly.pdbx_seq_one_letter_code
_entity_poly.pdbx_strand_id
1 'polypeptide(L)' 'MADWAPVVVGVVLFVLLSPGLLVELPGTHRHVDFGSFRTNGKAIFVHTLIFFAAFAILTLALHLHIYTG' A
#
# COMPACT_ATOMS: atom_id res chain seq x y z
N MET A 1 17.96 7.58 18.64
CA MET A 1 17.24 8.06 17.44
C MET A 1 16.10 7.09 17.18
N ALA A 2 14.90 7.58 16.88
CA ALA A 2 13.77 6.71 16.51
C ALA A 2 14.02 6.06 15.14
N ASP A 3 13.49 4.86 14.91
CA ASP A 3 13.54 4.20 13.60
C ASP A 3 12.41 4.72 12.71
N TRP A 4 12.79 5.38 11.61
CA TRP A 4 11.89 5.97 10.64
C TRP A 4 11.56 5.03 9.48
N ALA A 5 12.18 3.85 9.40
CA ALA A 5 11.92 2.91 8.31
C ALA A 5 10.44 2.56 8.17
N PRO A 6 9.69 2.24 9.25
CA PRO A 6 8.27 1.95 9.12
C PRO A 6 7.48 3.15 8.59
N VAL A 7 7.87 4.37 8.94
CA VAL A 7 7.17 5.59 8.51
C VAL A 7 7.39 5.81 7.02
N VAL A 8 8.65 5.81 6.56
CA VAL A 8 8.98 6.08 5.15
C VAL A 8 8.42 4.99 4.24
N VAL A 9 8.61 3.72 4.60
CA VAL A 9 8.09 2.59 3.83
C VAL A 9 6.57 2.64 3.74
N GLY A 10 5.89 2.95 4.85
CA GLY A 10 4.44 3.08 4.89
C GLY A 10 3.93 4.18 3.96
N VAL A 11 4.58 5.35 3.94
CA VAL A 11 4.22 6.47 3.07
C VAL A 11 4.42 6.12 1.60
N VAL A 12 5.57 5.54 1.23
CA VAL A 12 5.86 5.17 -0.16
C VAL A 12 4.88 4.11 -0.66
N LEU A 13 4.64 3.06 0.12
CA LEU A 13 3.65 2.04 -0.22
C LEU A 13 2.26 2.66 -0.33
N PHE A 14 1.87 3.56 0.58
CA PHE A 14 0.55 4.19 0.55
C PHE A 14 0.35 5.01 -0.73
N VAL A 15 1.35 5.79 -1.16
CA VAL A 15 1.27 6.56 -2.42
C VAL A 15 1.20 5.65 -3.64
N LEU A 16 1.99 4.56 -3.66
CA LEU A 16 1.99 3.61 -4.78
C LEU A 16 0.69 2.82 -4.91
N LEU A 17 0.08 2.51 -3.77
CA LEU A 17 -1.06 1.61 -3.70
C LEU A 17 -2.39 2.43 -3.70
N SER A 18 -2.51 3.51 -2.92
CA SER A 18 -3.60 4.52 -2.95
C SER A 18 -4.93 4.08 -3.64
N PRO A 19 -5.85 3.45 -2.89
CA PRO A 19 -7.09 2.90 -3.45
C PRO A 19 -8.00 4.02 -3.97
N GLY A 20 -8.44 3.90 -5.23
CA GLY A 20 -9.40 4.81 -5.86
C GLY A 20 -8.81 6.03 -6.58
N LEU A 21 -7.54 6.37 -6.38
CA LEU A 21 -6.89 7.49 -7.07
C LEU A 21 -6.05 7.03 -8.28
N LEU A 22 -5.39 5.86 -8.17
CA LEU A 22 -4.57 5.29 -9.25
C LEU A 22 -5.13 3.94 -9.72
N VAL A 23 -5.44 3.00 -8.82
CA VAL A 23 -5.78 1.62 -9.21
C VAL A 23 -6.98 1.08 -8.42
N GLU A 24 -7.98 0.54 -9.12
CA GLU A 24 -9.07 -0.31 -8.59
C GLU A 24 -8.81 -1.77 -9.00
N LEU A 25 -8.56 -2.62 -8.01
CA LEU A 25 -8.31 -4.05 -8.17
C LEU A 25 -9.15 -4.81 -7.13
N PRO A 26 -10.20 -5.58 -7.49
CA PRO A 26 -10.72 -5.87 -8.83
C PRO A 26 -11.69 -4.79 -9.34
N GLY A 27 -11.50 -4.35 -10.58
CA GLY A 27 -12.33 -3.32 -11.21
C GLY A 27 -13.75 -3.78 -11.53
N THR A 28 -14.67 -2.83 -11.70
CA THR A 28 -16.10 -3.11 -12.00
C THR A 28 -16.30 -3.67 -13.40
N HIS A 29 -15.47 -3.26 -14.38
CA HIS A 29 -15.57 -3.71 -15.78
C HIS A 29 -14.38 -4.54 -16.26
N ARG A 30 -13.21 -4.44 -15.62
CA ARG A 30 -11.98 -5.20 -15.93
C ARG A 30 -11.25 -5.59 -14.64
N HIS A 31 -10.32 -6.55 -14.73
CA HIS A 31 -9.52 -7.00 -13.58
C HIS A 31 -8.80 -5.84 -12.88
N VAL A 32 -8.33 -4.83 -13.63
CA VAL A 32 -7.71 -3.59 -13.14
C VAL A 32 -8.47 -2.41 -13.76
N ASP A 33 -9.03 -1.52 -12.94
CA ASP A 33 -9.55 -0.22 -13.37
C ASP A 33 -8.63 0.90 -12.87
N PHE A 34 -8.52 2.01 -13.60
CA PHE A 34 -7.69 3.15 -13.19
C PHE A 34 -8.54 4.42 -13.16
N GLY A 35 -8.51 5.18 -12.06
CA GLY A 35 -9.12 6.51 -12.00
C GLY A 35 -10.66 6.57 -11.92
N SER A 36 -11.31 5.49 -11.48
CA SER A 36 -12.78 5.44 -11.32
C SER A 36 -13.32 6.33 -10.19
N PHE A 37 -12.47 6.74 -9.22
CA PHE A 37 -12.83 7.44 -7.97
C PHE A 37 -13.97 6.79 -7.16
N ARG A 38 -14.48 5.63 -7.60
CA ARG A 38 -15.27 4.70 -6.82
C ARG A 38 -14.31 3.68 -6.25
N THR A 39 -14.65 3.13 -5.08
CA THR A 39 -13.92 2.03 -4.49
C THR A 39 -14.92 0.94 -4.15
N ASN A 40 -14.68 -0.28 -4.63
CA ASN A 40 -15.44 -1.46 -4.24
C ASN A 40 -14.91 -2.03 -2.91
N GLY A 41 -15.79 -2.51 -2.01
CA GLY A 41 -15.37 -3.18 -0.78
C GLY A 41 -14.42 -4.37 -1.00
N LYS A 42 -14.57 -5.09 -2.12
CA LYS A 42 -13.64 -6.14 -2.54
C LYS A 42 -12.25 -5.59 -2.88
N ALA A 43 -12.21 -4.40 -3.51
CA ALA A 43 -10.96 -3.77 -3.89
C ALA A 43 -10.19 -3.28 -2.67
N ILE A 44 -10.88 -2.66 -1.72
CA ILE A 44 -10.29 -2.26 -0.45
C ILE A 44 -9.66 -3.46 0.27
N PHE A 45 -10.34 -4.61 0.33
CA PHE A 45 -9.83 -5.81 0.99
C PHE A 45 -8.57 -6.39 0.34
N VAL A 46 -8.54 -6.52 -0.99
CA VAL A 46 -7.35 -6.99 -1.72
C VAL A 46 -6.20 -6.03 -1.51
N HIS A 47 -6.49 -4.75 -1.56
CA HIS A 47 -5.50 -3.70 -1.45
C HIS A 47 -4.87 -3.60 -0.06
N THR A 48 -5.67 -3.70 1.00
CA THR A 48 -5.16 -3.74 2.37
C THR A 48 -4.32 -4.99 2.62
N LEU A 49 -4.69 -6.15 2.04
CA LEU A 49 -3.91 -7.37 2.17
C LEU A 49 -2.53 -7.24 1.50
N ILE A 50 -2.48 -6.70 0.28
CA ILE A 50 -1.23 -6.46 -0.45
C ILE A 50 -0.36 -5.45 0.29
N PHE A 51 -0.94 -4.34 0.73
CA PHE A 51 -0.24 -3.31 1.50
C PHE A 51 0.35 -3.90 2.77
N PHE A 52 -0.44 -4.65 3.55
CA PHE A 52 0.01 -5.28 4.78
C PHE A 52 1.16 -6.26 4.54
N ALA A 53 1.03 -7.14 3.54
CA ALA A 53 2.07 -8.11 3.22
C ALA A 53 3.38 -7.44 2.80
N ALA A 54 3.31 -6.46 1.88
CA ALA A 54 4.49 -5.72 1.43
C ALA A 54 5.14 -4.95 2.59
N PHE A 55 4.33 -4.26 3.39
CA PHE A 55 4.81 -3.49 4.54
C PHE A 55 5.50 -4.40 5.57
N ALA A 56 4.89 -5.53 5.92
CA ALA A 56 5.47 -6.50 6.84
C ALA A 56 6.79 -7.09 6.31
N ILE A 57 6.85 -7.43 5.02
CA ILE A 57 8.10 -7.95 4.43
C ILE A 57 9.19 -6.87 4.49
N LEU A 58 8.91 -5.65 4.07
CA LEU A 58 9.91 -4.58 4.01
C LEU A 58 10.38 -4.12 5.40
N THR A 59 9.49 -4.06 6.39
CA THR A 59 9.84 -3.53 7.72
C THR A 59 10.29 -4.63 8.69
N LEU A 60 9.60 -5.76 8.72
CA LEU A 60 9.87 -6.85 9.66
C LEU A 60 10.84 -7.88 9.08
N ALA A 61 10.62 -8.38 7.86
CA ALA A 61 11.45 -9.46 7.32
C ALA A 61 12.81 -8.95 6.85
N LEU A 62 12.85 -7.80 6.17
CA LEU A 62 14.09 -7.18 5.69
C LEU A 62 14.83 -6.37 6.78
N HIS A 63 14.24 -6.18 7.95
CA HIS A 63 14.81 -5.37 9.05
C HIS A 63 15.36 -4.03 8.57
N LEU A 64 14.58 -3.32 7.75
CA LEU A 64 14.95 -1.97 7.33
C LEU A 64 14.95 -1.06 8.55
N HIS A 65 16.07 -0.39 8.78
CA HIS A 65 16.23 0.61 9.82
C HIS A 65 16.70 1.92 9.20
N ILE A 66 15.98 3.00 9.47
CA ILE A 66 16.33 4.35 9.05
C ILE A 66 16.45 5.19 10.30
N TYR A 67 17.68 5.42 10.75
CA TYR A 67 17.93 6.32 11.87
C TYR A 67 18.15 7.72 11.32
N THR A 68 17.32 8.66 11.75
CA THR A 68 17.55 10.09 11.51
C THR A 68 17.74 10.77 12.86
N GLY A 69 18.85 11.52 13.02
CA GLY A 69 19.03 12.56 14.04
C GLY A 69 19.02 12.12 15.49
#